data_AF-A0A817HDJ7-F1
#
_entry.id   AF-A0A817HDJ7-F1
#
_cell.length_a   1.000
_cell.length_b   1.000
_cell.length_c   1.000
_cell.angle_alpha   90.00
_cell.angle_beta   90.00
_cell.angle_gamma   90.00
#
_symmetry.space_group_name_H-M   'P 1'
#
loop_
_entity.id
_entity.type
_entity.pdbx_description
1 polymer ?
#
loop_
_entity_poly.entity_id
_entity_poly.type
_entity_poly.pdbx_seq_one_letter_code
_entity_poly.pdbx_strand_id
1 'polypeptide(L)'
;MLTKSFDIPQNIMDLEGNEFFDFIKQYSGEKVAILLEFQDISNVNCLLACHDPLEILSFDSNDLLDLKKTTCVKLNNNSFTVLPGIKTKMNLLKSTLMKKYNALKKGVSKISSNIFLTNNLSVNTLVNNNINTSTDSFVNTSLNSSSSGIIDLKAEDQIKQYLIEALNDWCKKMNQNNINNNKILKLQENIDYEIIVDINGKKVLIRCQCGATSTLGRKENTYIVS
;
A
#
# COMPACT_ATOMS: atom_id res chain seq x y z
N MET A 1 17.35 -0.20 -17.04
CA MET A 1 17.75 -0.48 -15.65
C MET A 1 16.56 -1.13 -14.96
N LEU A 2 16.68 -2.42 -14.63
CA LEU A 2 15.64 -3.19 -13.95
C LEU A 2 15.51 -2.71 -12.51
N THR A 3 14.37 -2.14 -12.14
CA THR A 3 14.07 -1.82 -10.74
C THR A 3 13.79 -3.11 -10.00
N LYS A 4 14.82 -3.66 -9.36
CA LYS A 4 14.69 -4.71 -8.35
C LYS A 4 13.66 -4.23 -7.33
N SER A 5 12.54 -4.95 -7.17
CA SER A 5 11.59 -4.68 -6.10
C SER A 5 12.35 -4.83 -4.79
N PHE A 6 12.56 -3.70 -4.10
CA PHE A 6 13.19 -3.74 -2.78
C PHE A 6 12.15 -4.22 -1.78
N ASP A 7 12.23 -5.51 -1.44
CA ASP A 7 11.41 -6.08 -0.38
C ASP A 7 11.85 -5.52 0.97
N ILE A 8 10.88 -5.22 1.83
CA ILE A 8 11.17 -4.73 3.18
C ILE A 8 11.72 -5.88 4.03
N PRO A 9 12.93 -5.75 4.62
CA PRO A 9 13.57 -6.83 5.38
C PRO A 9 12.74 -7.22 6.61
N GLN A 10 12.71 -8.51 6.95
CA GLN A 10 11.85 -9.07 8.01
C GLN A 10 12.02 -8.34 9.35
N ASN A 11 13.27 -8.05 9.71
CA ASN A 11 13.72 -7.38 10.92
C ASN A 11 13.70 -5.83 10.85
N ILE A 12 12.98 -5.23 9.90
CA ILE A 12 12.94 -3.75 9.76
C ILE A 12 12.50 -3.02 11.05
N MET A 13 11.69 -3.68 11.89
CA MET A 13 11.23 -3.10 13.15
C MET A 13 12.32 -3.02 14.21
N ASP A 14 13.37 -3.81 14.04
CA ASP A 14 14.49 -3.93 14.96
C ASP A 14 15.68 -3.08 14.51
N LEU A 15 15.63 -2.48 13.30
CA LEU A 15 16.69 -1.61 12.80
C LEU A 15 16.64 -0.25 13.48
N GLU A 16 17.81 0.23 13.90
CA GLU A 16 18.00 1.53 14.53
C GLU A 16 19.25 2.24 13.99
N GLY A 17 19.24 3.57 14.07
CA GLY A 17 20.38 4.42 13.71
C GLY A 17 20.86 4.18 12.27
N ASN A 18 22.15 3.91 12.10
CA ASN A 18 22.78 3.78 10.79
C ASN A 18 22.17 2.67 9.92
N GLU A 19 21.85 1.51 10.51
CA GLU A 19 21.25 0.40 9.76
C GLU A 19 19.86 0.77 9.22
N PHE A 20 19.10 1.52 10.01
CA PHE A 20 17.82 2.08 9.58
C PHE A 20 18.02 3.08 8.46
N PHE A 21 18.94 4.04 8.59
CA PHE A 21 19.20 5.04 7.54
C PHE A 21 19.71 4.42 6.25
N ASP A 22 20.56 3.38 6.30
CA ASP A 22 21.00 2.64 5.13
C ASP A 22 19.85 1.95 4.41
N PHE A 23 18.91 1.36 5.15
CA PHE A 23 17.69 0.84 4.58
C PHE A 23 16.85 1.95 3.91
N ILE A 24 16.65 3.09 4.58
CA ILE A 24 15.90 4.22 4.00
C ILE A 24 16.56 4.73 2.72
N LYS A 25 17.89 4.82 2.71
CA LYS A 25 18.67 5.25 1.55
C LYS A 25 18.51 4.30 0.38
N GLN A 26 18.49 2.98 0.62
CA GLN A 26 18.24 1.99 -0.43
C GLN A 26 16.78 2.00 -0.92
N TYR A 27 15.81 2.11 -0.01
CA TYR A 27 14.38 1.98 -0.31
C TYR A 27 13.77 3.28 -0.88
N SER A 28 14.09 4.42 -0.27
CA SER A 28 13.51 5.75 -0.57
C SER A 28 14.53 6.75 -1.13
N GLY A 29 15.81 6.40 -1.16
CA GLY A 29 16.87 7.25 -1.70
C GLY A 29 17.48 8.20 -0.67
N GLU A 30 18.70 8.64 -0.98
CA GLU A 30 19.55 9.53 -0.17
C GLU A 30 18.80 10.70 0.48
N LYS A 31 18.02 11.43 -0.30
CA LYS A 31 17.35 12.66 0.16
C LYS A 31 16.34 12.42 1.27
N VAL A 32 15.68 11.27 1.26
CA VAL A 32 14.72 10.88 2.30
C VAL A 32 15.48 10.46 3.55
N ALA A 33 16.60 9.75 3.42
CA ALA A 33 17.44 9.35 4.54
C ALA A 33 18.00 10.58 5.28
N ILE A 34 18.61 11.53 4.56
CA ILE A 34 19.16 12.77 5.14
C ILE A 34 18.07 13.56 5.89
N LEU A 35 16.86 13.63 5.34
CA LEU A 35 15.74 14.32 5.99
C LEU A 35 15.32 13.67 7.32
N LEU A 36 15.30 12.34 7.38
CA LEU A 36 14.95 11.60 8.60
C LEU A 36 16.08 11.67 9.63
N GLU A 37 17.33 11.57 9.17
CA GLU A 37 18.53 11.70 10.00
C GLU A 37 18.61 13.08 10.64
N PHE A 38 18.35 14.15 9.88
CA PHE A 38 18.30 15.51 10.40
C PHE A 38 17.28 15.69 11.54
N GLN A 39 16.18 14.93 11.51
CA GLN A 39 15.12 14.97 12.52
C GLN A 39 15.32 13.97 13.66
N ASP A 40 16.44 13.25 13.67
CA ASP A 40 16.70 12.14 14.60
C ASP A 40 15.60 11.07 14.59
N ILE A 41 14.97 10.85 13.44
CA ILE A 41 14.01 9.77 13.22
C ILE A 41 14.79 8.51 12.89
N SER A 42 15.30 7.86 13.92
CA SER A 42 16.30 6.80 13.83
C SER A 42 15.75 5.36 13.80
N ASN A 43 14.43 5.17 13.87
CA ASN A 43 13.80 3.86 13.75
C ASN A 43 12.35 3.96 13.23
N VAL A 44 11.74 2.80 12.96
CA VAL A 44 10.37 2.71 12.43
C VAL A 44 9.34 3.30 13.39
N ASN A 45 9.48 3.06 14.70
CA ASN A 45 8.51 3.54 15.68
C ASN A 45 8.47 5.07 15.71
N CYS A 46 9.63 5.73 15.71
CA CYS A 46 9.76 7.18 15.62
C CYS A 46 9.11 7.71 14.33
N LEU A 47 9.38 7.06 13.19
CA LEU A 47 8.83 7.48 11.89
C LEU A 47 7.31 7.34 11.84
N LEU A 48 6.76 6.26 12.40
CA LEU A 48 5.31 6.04 12.43
C LEU A 48 4.59 6.95 13.43
N ALA A 49 5.25 7.32 14.53
CA ALA A 49 4.74 8.27 15.51
C ALA A 49 4.77 9.72 15.00
N CYS A 50 5.74 10.09 14.16
CA CYS A 50 5.81 11.39 13.53
C CYS A 50 4.60 11.59 12.58
N HIS A 51 3.82 12.66 12.73
CA HIS A 51 2.65 12.90 11.88
C HIS A 51 3.05 13.21 10.43
N ASP A 52 3.87 14.24 10.22
CA ASP A 52 4.41 14.61 8.92
C ASP A 52 5.91 14.96 9.00
N PRO A 53 6.81 14.03 8.60
CA PRO A 53 8.25 14.29 8.59
C PRO A 53 8.69 15.40 7.61
N LEU A 54 7.82 15.89 6.73
CA LEU A 54 8.14 16.98 5.79
C LEU A 54 7.80 18.36 6.37
N GLU A 55 7.05 18.41 7.48
CA GLU A 55 6.62 19.65 8.11
C GLU A 55 7.83 20.50 8.54
N ILE A 56 8.94 19.88 8.93
CA ILE A 56 10.16 20.59 9.31
C ILE A 56 10.66 21.54 8.22
N LEU A 57 10.43 21.22 6.95
CA LEU A 57 10.86 22.04 5.82
C LEU A 57 10.04 23.33 5.67
N SER A 58 8.95 23.49 6.42
CA SER A 58 8.16 24.73 6.45
C SER A 58 8.76 25.81 7.35
N PHE A 59 9.60 25.43 8.33
CA PHE A 59 10.18 26.39 9.27
C PHE A 59 11.23 27.28 8.60
N ASP A 60 11.24 28.56 8.97
CA ASP A 60 12.26 29.52 8.53
C ASP A 60 13.47 29.47 9.48
N SER A 61 14.41 28.56 9.20
CA SER A 61 15.66 28.43 9.94
C SER A 61 16.85 28.31 8.98
N ASN A 62 17.97 28.93 9.36
CA ASN A 62 19.24 28.83 8.65
C ASN A 62 19.78 27.40 8.66
N ASP A 63 19.53 26.65 9.74
CA ASP A 63 19.98 25.26 9.87
C ASP A 63 19.31 24.33 8.85
N LEU A 64 18.16 24.74 8.33
CA LEU A 64 17.39 24.00 7.32
C LEU A 64 17.80 24.37 5.88
N LEU A 65 18.66 25.36 5.67
CA LEU A 65 18.95 25.83 4.31
C LEU A 65 19.58 24.75 3.43
N ASP A 66 20.53 24.00 3.96
CA ASP A 66 21.20 22.94 3.18
C ASP A 66 20.26 21.76 2.93
N LEU A 67 19.41 21.43 3.91
CA LEU A 67 18.35 20.44 3.74
C LEU A 67 17.31 20.88 2.70
N LYS A 68 16.90 22.15 2.69
CA LYS A 68 15.98 22.71 1.69
C LYS A 68 16.60 22.75 0.30
N LYS A 69 17.89 23.07 0.16
CA LYS A 69 18.58 23.04 -1.14
C LYS A 69 18.57 21.65 -1.76
N THR A 70 18.63 20.60 -0.94
CA THR A 70 18.66 19.21 -1.42
C THR A 70 17.26 18.64 -1.66
N THR A 71 16.27 19.02 -0.85
CA THR A 71 14.92 18.41 -0.83
C THR A 71 13.81 19.27 -1.46
N CYS A 72 14.05 20.56 -1.65
CA CYS A 72 13.06 21.52 -2.17
C CYS A 72 13.49 22.17 -3.49
N VAL A 73 12.52 22.83 -4.13
CA VAL A 73 12.72 23.77 -5.23
C VAL A 73 12.45 25.17 -4.70
N LYS A 74 13.38 26.10 -4.96
CA LYS A 74 13.17 27.52 -4.65
C LYS A 74 12.34 28.17 -5.76
N LEU A 75 11.26 28.83 -5.37
CA LEU A 75 10.36 29.57 -6.25
C LEU A 75 10.82 31.03 -6.40
N ASN A 76 10.27 31.74 -7.40
CA ASN A 76 10.64 33.12 -7.72
C ASN A 76 10.36 34.12 -6.58
N ASN A 77 9.40 33.81 -5.71
CA ASN A 77 9.06 34.57 -4.51
C ASN A 77 9.97 34.25 -3.31
N ASN A 78 11.09 33.55 -3.52
CA ASN A 78 12.00 33.01 -2.50
C ASN A 78 11.40 31.94 -1.58
N SER A 79 10.17 31.47 -1.77
CA SER A 79 9.63 30.35 -0.99
C SER A 79 10.17 29.01 -1.49
N PHE A 80 10.11 27.99 -0.64
CA PHE A 80 10.55 26.64 -0.98
C PHE A 80 9.34 25.70 -1.11
N THR A 81 9.36 24.81 -2.10
CA THR A 81 8.37 23.73 -2.23
C THR A 81 9.07 22.38 -2.27
N VAL A 82 8.56 21.40 -1.53
CA VAL A 82 9.16 20.06 -1.47
C VAL A 82 9.05 19.37 -2.84
N LEU A 83 10.14 18.72 -3.28
CA LEU A 83 10.14 17.95 -4.52
C LEU A 83 9.03 16.88 -4.49
N PRO A 84 8.15 16.81 -5.50
CA PRO A 84 7.05 15.84 -5.53
C PRO A 84 7.52 14.39 -5.33
N GLY A 85 8.67 14.03 -5.89
CA GLY A 85 9.26 12.70 -5.73
C GLY A 85 9.61 12.36 -4.28
N ILE A 86 10.02 13.32 -3.46
CA ILE A 86 10.32 13.10 -2.03
C ILE A 86 9.02 12.84 -1.28
N LYS A 87 7.98 13.65 -1.53
CA LYS A 87 6.66 13.48 -0.92
C LYS A 87 6.08 12.10 -1.22
N THR A 88 6.12 11.68 -2.48
CA THR A 88 5.64 10.34 -2.89
C THR A 88 6.41 9.23 -2.19
N LYS A 89 7.74 9.31 -2.13
CA LYS A 89 8.56 8.28 -1.50
C LYS A 89 8.36 8.21 0.02
N MET A 90 8.27 9.35 0.71
CA MET A 90 7.97 9.39 2.15
C MET A 90 6.62 8.73 2.46
N ASN A 91 5.58 9.05 1.68
CA ASN A 91 4.25 8.45 1.83
C ASN A 91 4.27 6.94 1.56
N LEU A 92 4.98 6.50 0.52
CA LEU A 92 5.14 5.09 0.20
C LEU A 92 5.87 4.34 1.33
N LEU A 93 6.97 4.90 1.83
CA LEU A 93 7.72 4.37 2.96
C LEU A 93 6.84 4.21 4.20
N LYS A 94 6.19 5.29 4.66
CA LYS A 94 5.30 5.26 5.83
C LYS A 94 4.18 4.24 5.67
N SER A 95 3.48 4.25 4.53
CA SER A 95 2.35 3.34 4.31
C SER A 95 2.79 1.87 4.29
N THR A 96 3.98 1.57 3.75
CA THR A 96 4.49 0.21 3.68
C THR A 96 4.98 -0.28 5.04
N LEU A 97 5.69 0.56 5.80
CA LEU A 97 6.09 0.27 7.18
C LEU A 97 4.87 0.09 8.09
N MET A 98 3.85 0.93 7.95
CA MET A 98 2.60 0.84 8.71
C MET A 98 1.84 -0.46 8.40
N LYS A 99 1.78 -0.88 7.13
CA LYS A 99 1.22 -2.19 6.75
C LYS A 99 1.94 -3.34 7.45
N LYS A 100 3.28 -3.30 7.48
CA LYS A 100 4.09 -4.32 8.14
C LYS A 100 3.91 -4.32 9.66
N TYR A 101 3.87 -3.15 10.28
CA TYR A 101 3.58 -2.98 11.70
C TYR A 101 2.25 -3.60 12.09
N ASN A 102 1.20 -3.32 11.32
CA ASN A 102 -0.11 -3.89 11.56
C ASN A 102 -0.16 -5.41 11.33
N ALA A 103 0.61 -5.94 10.38
CA ALA A 103 0.71 -7.38 10.16
C ALA A 103 1.36 -8.10 11.35
N LEU A 104 2.44 -7.54 11.90
CA LEU A 104 3.12 -8.07 13.08
C LEU A 104 2.22 -8.01 14.32
N LYS A 105 1.54 -6.89 14.55
CA LYS A 105 0.61 -6.73 15.68
C LYS A 105 -0.57 -7.72 15.62
N LYS A 106 -1.05 -8.06 14.42
CA LYS A 106 -2.11 -9.06 14.22
C LYS A 106 -1.60 -10.51 14.36
N GLY A 107 -0.33 -10.77 14.07
CA GLY A 107 0.31 -12.09 14.19
C GLY A 107 0.45 -12.60 15.63
N VAL A 108 0.45 -11.70 16.62
CA VAL A 108 0.54 -12.08 18.04
C VAL A 108 -0.78 -12.63 18.60
N SER A 109 -1.90 -12.53 17.87
CA SER A 109 -3.23 -12.99 18.34
C SER A 109 -3.71 -14.31 17.72
N LYS A 110 -2.87 -15.03 16.96
CA LYS A 110 -3.23 -16.35 16.37
C LYS A 110 -2.12 -17.38 16.56
N ILE A 111 -1.72 -17.62 17.80
CA ILE A 111 -1.20 -18.93 18.19
C ILE A 111 -2.40 -19.70 18.75
N SER A 112 -3.28 -20.19 17.88
CA SER A 112 -4.04 -21.39 18.21
C SER A 112 -3.04 -22.53 18.12
N SER A 113 -2.51 -22.95 19.25
CA SER A 113 -1.67 -24.12 19.39
C SER A 113 -2.44 -25.37 18.92
N ASN A 114 -2.35 -25.71 17.63
CA ASN A 114 -2.49 -27.09 17.19
C ASN A 114 -1.15 -27.80 17.46
N ILE A 115 -0.84 -27.96 18.75
CA ILE A 115 0.09 -29.00 19.16
C ILE A 115 -0.77 -30.26 19.27
N PHE A 116 -0.81 -31.04 18.20
CA PHE A 116 -1.15 -32.45 18.29
C PHE A 116 -0.02 -33.15 19.07
N LEU A 117 -0.10 -33.10 20.40
CA LEU A 117 0.56 -34.06 21.27
C LEU A 117 -0.48 -35.11 21.63
N THR A 118 -0.44 -36.21 20.88
CA THR A 118 -1.00 -37.49 21.34
C THR A 118 -0.28 -37.87 22.63
N ASN A 119 -0.98 -37.82 23.76
CA ASN A 119 -0.82 -38.79 24.83
C ASN A 119 -2.03 -38.75 25.77
N ASN A 120 -2.71 -39.89 25.83
CA ASN A 120 -3.67 -40.23 26.87
C ASN A 120 -3.02 -40.09 28.26
N LEU A 121 -3.62 -39.31 29.16
CA LEU A 121 -4.05 -39.82 30.47
C LEU A 121 -4.98 -38.82 31.16
N SER A 122 -5.95 -39.39 31.87
CA SER A 122 -7.13 -38.77 32.47
C SER A 122 -6.86 -38.11 33.83
N VAL A 123 -7.86 -37.38 34.32
CA VAL A 123 -8.32 -37.15 35.72
C VAL A 123 -8.37 -35.67 36.19
N ASN A 124 -9.62 -35.22 36.39
CA ASN A 124 -10.24 -34.28 37.37
C ASN A 124 -9.48 -32.98 37.75
N THR A 125 -10.09 -31.79 37.91
CA THR A 125 -11.26 -31.48 38.78
C THR A 125 -11.70 -30.02 38.56
N LEU A 126 -13.02 -29.79 38.61
CA LEU A 126 -13.82 -28.63 39.05
C LEU A 126 -13.14 -27.28 39.43
N VAL A 127 -13.67 -26.15 38.95
CA VAL A 127 -14.43 -25.10 39.72
C VAL A 127 -14.67 -23.85 38.83
N ASN A 128 -15.95 -23.61 38.53
CA ASN A 128 -16.73 -22.35 38.52
C ASN A 128 -16.04 -20.98 38.34
N ASN A 129 -16.49 -20.18 37.36
CA ASN A 129 -17.49 -19.13 37.62
C ASN A 129 -17.96 -18.42 36.33
N ASN A 130 -19.24 -18.07 36.38
CA ASN A 130 -20.14 -17.67 35.31
C ASN A 130 -20.34 -16.14 35.36
N ILE A 131 -20.03 -15.39 34.30
CA ILE A 131 -20.61 -14.06 34.03
C ILE A 131 -20.84 -13.89 32.52
N ASN A 132 -22.11 -13.63 32.20
CA ASN A 132 -22.71 -13.47 30.88
C ASN A 132 -22.12 -12.31 30.07
N THR A 133 -21.91 -12.52 28.76
CA THR A 133 -22.16 -11.49 27.74
C THR A 133 -22.59 -12.14 26.43
N SER A 134 -23.70 -11.63 25.91
CA SER A 134 -24.55 -12.15 24.86
C SER A 134 -23.87 -12.50 23.54
N THR A 135 -24.09 -13.73 23.11
CA THR A 135 -23.84 -14.30 21.79
C THR A 135 -25.02 -14.02 20.87
N ASP A 136 -24.83 -13.17 19.85
CA ASP A 136 -25.64 -13.24 18.63
C ASP A 136 -25.01 -14.29 17.72
N SER A 137 -25.62 -15.46 17.73
CA SER A 137 -25.27 -16.63 16.95
C SER A 137 -25.53 -16.40 15.47
N PHE A 138 -24.48 -16.49 14.64
CA PHE A 138 -24.62 -16.78 13.22
C PHE A 138 -25.20 -18.19 13.06
N VAL A 139 -26.44 -18.26 12.59
CA VAL A 139 -27.06 -19.50 12.12
C VAL A 139 -26.37 -19.91 10.84
N ASN A 140 -25.69 -21.05 10.93
CA ASN A 140 -25.08 -21.75 9.82
C ASN A 140 -26.20 -22.49 9.08
N THR A 141 -26.83 -21.85 8.08
CA THR A 141 -27.75 -22.51 7.17
C THR A 141 -26.98 -22.98 5.96
N SER A 142 -26.74 -24.30 5.89
CA SER A 142 -26.36 -24.95 4.65
C SER A 142 -27.48 -24.79 3.64
N LEU A 143 -27.14 -24.30 2.45
CA LEU A 143 -27.98 -24.39 1.28
C LEU A 143 -27.11 -24.90 0.15
N ASN A 144 -27.26 -26.20 -0.10
CA ASN A 144 -26.93 -26.81 -1.37
C ASN A 144 -27.71 -26.08 -2.47
N SER A 145 -27.00 -25.42 -3.37
CA SER A 145 -27.50 -25.18 -4.72
C SER A 145 -26.32 -25.25 -5.67
N SER A 146 -26.18 -26.42 -6.25
CA SER A 146 -25.45 -26.70 -7.47
C SER A 146 -25.89 -25.81 -8.63
N SER A 147 -24.95 -25.56 -9.54
CA SER A 147 -25.07 -25.00 -10.91
C SER A 147 -24.88 -23.48 -11.08
N SER A 148 -23.70 -23.10 -11.61
CA SER A 148 -23.52 -22.10 -12.71
C SER A 148 -22.04 -21.79 -12.96
N GLY A 149 -21.22 -22.78 -13.32
CA GLY A 149 -19.76 -22.64 -13.45
C GLY A 149 -19.23 -22.22 -14.83
N ILE A 150 -20.07 -21.80 -15.80
CA ILE A 150 -19.60 -21.62 -17.20
C ILE A 150 -20.04 -20.28 -17.84
N ILE A 151 -20.95 -19.52 -17.24
CA ILE A 151 -21.52 -18.33 -17.89
C ILE A 151 -20.70 -17.05 -17.62
N ASP A 152 -19.88 -16.99 -16.56
CA ASP A 152 -19.35 -15.71 -16.08
C ASP A 152 -17.95 -15.32 -16.59
N LEU A 153 -17.11 -16.30 -16.97
CA LEU A 153 -15.74 -16.04 -17.44
C LEU A 153 -15.70 -15.19 -18.72
N LYS A 154 -16.66 -15.39 -19.63
CA LYS A 154 -16.76 -14.59 -20.87
C LYS A 154 -17.08 -13.12 -20.60
N ALA A 155 -17.80 -12.83 -19.52
CA ALA A 155 -18.12 -11.45 -19.15
C ALA A 155 -16.90 -10.76 -18.52
N GLU A 156 -16.10 -11.47 -17.72
CA GLU A 156 -14.86 -10.95 -17.14
C GLU A 156 -13.88 -10.52 -18.24
N ASP A 157 -13.62 -11.40 -19.19
CA ASP A 157 -12.68 -11.16 -20.28
C ASP A 157 -13.12 -9.98 -21.15
N GLN A 158 -14.43 -9.85 -21.42
CA GLN A 158 -14.97 -8.73 -22.20
C GLN A 158 -14.82 -7.38 -21.49
N ILE A 159 -15.09 -7.34 -20.18
CA ILE A 159 -14.94 -6.12 -19.38
C ILE A 159 -13.46 -5.73 -19.31
N LYS A 160 -12.59 -6.71 -19.08
CA LYS A 160 -11.14 -6.50 -19.02
C LYS A 160 -10.61 -5.96 -20.34
N GLN A 161 -10.97 -6.59 -21.46
CA GLN A 161 -10.57 -6.17 -22.80
C GLN A 161 -11.05 -4.74 -23.11
N TYR A 162 -12.30 -4.42 -22.79
CA TYR A 162 -12.84 -3.06 -22.99
C TYR A 162 -12.06 -1.99 -22.22
N LEU A 163 -11.66 -2.28 -20.98
CA LEU A 163 -10.86 -1.35 -20.17
C LEU A 163 -9.44 -1.18 -20.71
N ILE A 164 -8.81 -2.26 -21.17
CA ILE A 164 -7.48 -2.21 -21.82
C ILE A 164 -7.55 -1.32 -23.06
N GLU A 165 -8.57 -1.49 -23.90
CA GLU A 165 -8.78 -0.68 -25.10
C GLU A 165 -8.99 0.80 -24.76
N ALA A 166 -9.84 1.09 -23.77
CA ALA A 166 -10.08 2.46 -23.31
C ALA A 166 -8.82 3.14 -22.77
N LEU A 167 -7.98 2.43 -22.00
CA LEU A 167 -6.70 2.93 -21.51
C LEU A 167 -5.72 3.20 -22.64
N ASN A 168 -5.63 2.29 -23.62
CA ASN A 168 -4.76 2.44 -24.77
C ASN A 168 -5.17 3.65 -25.63
N ASP A 169 -6.46 3.84 -25.85
CA ASP A 169 -6.96 4.98 -26.60
C ASP A 169 -6.77 6.30 -25.85
N TRP A 170 -6.91 6.30 -24.51
CA TRP A 170 -6.53 7.45 -23.69
C TRP A 170 -5.03 7.78 -23.81
N CYS A 171 -4.15 6.77 -23.77
CA CYS A 171 -2.71 6.96 -23.98
C CYS A 171 -2.41 7.57 -25.35
N LYS A 172 -3.05 7.06 -26.42
CA LYS A 172 -2.90 7.60 -27.78
C LYS A 172 -3.31 9.07 -27.86
N LYS A 173 -4.47 9.43 -27.29
CA LYS A 173 -4.96 10.82 -27.26
C LYS A 173 -4.00 11.73 -26.49
N MET A 174 -3.45 11.27 -25.36
CA MET A 174 -2.46 12.03 -24.60
C MET A 174 -1.15 12.23 -25.35
N ASN A 175 -0.71 11.24 -26.13
CA ASN A 175 0.49 11.36 -26.96
C ASN A 175 0.28 12.31 -28.14
N GLN A 176 -0.92 12.34 -28.74
CA GLN A 176 -1.27 13.27 -29.80
C GLN A 176 -1.36 14.73 -29.32
N ASN A 177 -1.77 14.95 -28.06
CA ASN A 177 -1.88 16.28 -27.48
C ASN A 177 -0.54 16.83 -26.95
N ASN A 178 0.46 15.97 -26.70
CA ASN A 178 1.77 16.34 -26.14
C ASN A 178 2.90 16.35 -27.18
N ILE A 179 2.68 16.97 -28.34
CA ILE A 179 3.66 17.03 -29.46
C ILE A 179 5.03 17.60 -29.03
N ASN A 180 5.09 18.40 -27.97
CA ASN A 180 6.32 19.08 -27.54
C ASN A 180 7.19 18.29 -26.55
N ASN A 181 6.69 17.18 -26.00
CA ASN A 181 7.45 16.37 -25.06
C ASN A 181 7.68 15.00 -25.71
N ASN A 182 8.91 14.70 -26.13
CA ASN A 182 9.36 13.44 -26.76
C ASN A 182 9.13 12.15 -25.93
N LYS A 183 8.26 12.18 -24.91
CA LYS A 183 7.98 11.06 -24.02
C LYS A 183 6.64 10.44 -24.39
N ILE A 184 6.70 9.35 -25.16
CA ILE A 184 5.54 8.54 -25.50
C ILE A 184 5.09 7.81 -24.24
N LEU A 185 3.87 8.10 -23.76
CA LEU A 185 3.23 7.34 -22.71
C LEU A 185 2.74 6.02 -23.28
N LYS A 186 3.28 4.90 -22.78
CA LYS A 186 2.80 3.55 -23.05
C LYS A 186 2.54 2.87 -21.71
N LEU A 187 1.34 2.33 -21.54
CA LEU A 187 0.97 1.53 -20.38
C LEU A 187 0.77 0.09 -20.86
N GLN A 188 1.34 -0.87 -20.14
CA GLN A 188 1.23 -2.28 -20.45
C GLN A 188 0.61 -3.04 -19.27
N GLU A 189 -0.42 -3.84 -19.57
CA GLU A 189 -1.04 -4.71 -18.57
C GLU A 189 -0.04 -5.75 -18.06
N ASN A 190 -0.10 -6.03 -16.75
CA ASN A 190 0.82 -6.87 -15.98
C ASN A 190 2.25 -6.32 -15.86
N ILE A 191 2.55 -5.14 -16.41
CA ILE A 191 3.82 -4.44 -16.23
C ILE A 191 3.63 -3.11 -15.50
N ASP A 192 2.68 -2.28 -15.92
CA ASP A 192 2.42 -0.97 -15.31
C ASP A 192 1.16 -1.00 -14.43
N TYR A 193 0.20 -1.84 -14.79
CA TYR A 193 -1.06 -2.00 -14.09
C TYR A 193 -1.62 -3.43 -14.21
N GLU A 194 -2.53 -3.78 -13.33
CA GLU A 194 -3.31 -5.03 -13.32
C GLU A 194 -4.79 -4.68 -13.20
N ILE A 195 -5.64 -5.33 -13.99
CA ILE A 195 -7.10 -5.20 -13.90
C ILE A 195 -7.67 -6.46 -13.26
N ILE A 196 -8.38 -6.28 -12.16
CA ILE A 196 -9.08 -7.34 -11.42
C ILE A 196 -10.57 -7.06 -11.51
N VAL A 197 -11.31 -7.94 -12.19
CA VAL A 197 -12.77 -7.87 -12.30
C VAL A 197 -13.37 -8.76 -11.21
N ASP A 198 -14.24 -8.20 -10.38
CA ASP A 198 -15.02 -8.95 -9.40
C ASP A 198 -16.50 -8.82 -9.76
N ILE A 199 -17.00 -9.81 -10.51
CA ILE A 199 -18.39 -9.81 -10.97
C ILE A 199 -19.36 -9.91 -9.79
N ASN A 200 -19.07 -10.78 -8.83
CA ASN A 200 -19.89 -10.97 -7.64
C ASN A 200 -19.97 -9.70 -6.80
N GLY A 201 -18.85 -8.99 -6.65
CA GLY A 201 -18.75 -7.69 -6.00
C GLY A 201 -19.17 -6.50 -6.87
N LYS A 202 -19.54 -6.71 -8.14
CA LYS A 202 -19.90 -5.68 -9.12
C LYS A 202 -18.91 -4.51 -9.19
N LYS A 203 -17.62 -4.83 -9.08
CA LYS A 203 -16.54 -3.85 -9.05
C LYS A 203 -15.40 -4.28 -9.96
N VAL A 204 -14.70 -3.29 -10.50
CA VAL A 204 -13.43 -3.51 -11.19
C VAL A 204 -12.36 -2.74 -10.45
N LEU A 205 -11.23 -3.38 -10.18
CA LEU A 205 -10.07 -2.76 -9.56
C LEU A 205 -8.98 -2.60 -10.62
N ILE A 206 -8.45 -1.39 -10.76
CA ILE A 206 -7.24 -1.14 -11.53
C ILE A 206 -6.13 -0.85 -10.53
N ARG A 207 -5.14 -1.74 -10.45
CA ARG A 207 -3.99 -1.62 -9.55
C ARG A 207 -2.77 -1.23 -10.36
N CYS A 208 -2.17 -0.08 -10.07
CA CYS A 208 -0.88 0.29 -10.61
C CYS A 208 0.24 -0.44 -9.84
N GLN A 209 1.37 -0.73 -10.49
CA GLN A 209 2.54 -1.32 -9.81
C GLN A 209 3.12 -0.42 -8.70
N CYS A 210 2.85 0.89 -8.71
CA CYS A 210 3.21 1.77 -7.60
C CYS A 210 2.37 1.52 -6.33
N GLY A 211 1.39 0.60 -6.39
CA GLY A 211 0.48 0.26 -5.30
C GLY A 211 -0.77 1.13 -5.23
N ALA A 212 -0.89 2.16 -6.08
CA ALA A 212 -2.13 2.92 -6.22
C ALA A 212 -3.23 2.04 -6.81
N THR A 213 -4.43 2.14 -6.27
CA THR A 213 -5.60 1.37 -6.73
C THR A 213 -6.75 2.31 -7.00
N SER A 214 -7.34 2.21 -8.18
CA SER A 214 -8.60 2.87 -8.51
C SER A 214 -9.70 1.81 -8.56
N THR A 215 -10.83 2.09 -7.90
CA THR A 215 -11.98 1.19 -7.92
C THR A 215 -13.06 1.78 -8.81
N LEU A 216 -13.59 0.95 -9.70
CA LEU A 216 -14.71 1.26 -10.57
C LEU A 216 -15.92 0.47 -10.06
N GLY A 217 -16.83 1.15 -9.36
CA GLY A 217 -18.09 0.57 -8.92
C GLY A 217 -19.14 0.61 -10.03
N ARG A 218 -19.93 -0.45 -10.22
CA ARG A 218 -21.03 -0.44 -11.19
C ARG A 218 -22.31 0.09 -10.53
N LYS A 219 -22.80 1.25 -10.97
CA LYS A 219 -24.12 1.79 -10.62
C LYS A 219 -24.97 1.90 -11.88
N GLU A 220 -26.14 1.25 -11.90
CA GLU A 220 -27.15 1.41 -12.95
C GLU A 220 -26.57 1.29 -14.39
N ASN A 221 -25.73 0.28 -14.64
CA ASN A 221 -25.01 0.03 -15.90
C ASN A 221 -23.89 1.01 -16.29
N THR A 222 -23.49 1.91 -15.40
CA THR A 222 -22.32 2.77 -15.56
C THR A 222 -21.25 2.46 -14.52
N TYR A 223 -19.98 2.58 -14.90
CA TYR A 223 -18.86 2.43 -13.97
C TYR A 223 -18.47 3.80 -13.42
N ILE A 224 -18.46 3.94 -12.10
CA ILE A 224 -18.10 5.17 -11.38
C ILE A 224 -16.74 4.95 -10.71
N VAL A 225 -15.81 5.88 -10.92
CA VAL A 225 -14.51 5.89 -10.25
C VAL A 225 -14.69 6.37 -8.80
N SER A 226 -14.25 5.57 -7.85
CA SER A 226 -14.16 5.90 -6.42
C SER A 226 -12.70 5.89 -5.98
#